data_AF-A0A3D3ACU7-F1
#
_entry.id   AF-A0A3D3ACU7-F1
#
_cell.length_a   1.000
_cell.length_b   1.000
_cell.length_c   1.000
_cell.angle_alpha   90.00
_cell.angle_beta   90.00
_cell.angle_gamma   90.00
#
_symmetry.space_group_name_H-M   'P 1'
#
loop_
_entity.id
_entity.type
_entity.pdbx_description
1 polymer ?
#
loop_
_entity_poly.entity_id
_entity_poly.type
_entity_poly.pdbx_seq_one_letter_code
_entity_poly.pdbx_strand_id
1 'polypeptide(L)' 'MKRVILIVLDSVGIGELPDAALYGDEGSNTVGNISKAVGG' A
#
# COMPACT_ATOMS: atom_id res chain seq x y z
N MET A 1 19.46 22.26 15.29
CA MET A 1 19.29 20.78 15.32
C MET A 1 18.62 20.36 14.01
N LYS A 2 19.27 19.55 13.16
CA LYS A 2 18.62 18.95 11.98
C LYS A 2 17.87 17.70 12.46
N ARG A 3 16.54 17.72 12.45
CA ARG A 3 15.67 16.62 12.89
C ARG A 3 14.87 16.10 11.71
N VAL A 4 14.59 14.80 11.69
CA VAL A 4 13.67 14.14 10.75
C VAL A 4 12.54 13.51 11.55
N ILE A 5 11.30 13.61 11.04
CA ILE A 5 10.15 12.87 11.55
C ILE A 5 9.87 11.76 10.53
N LEU A 6 10.10 10.52 10.94
CA LEU A 6 9.80 9.34 10.13
C LEU A 6 8.51 8.72 10.66
N ILE A 7 7.55 8.48 9.76
CA ILE A 7 6.29 7.80 10.05
C ILE A 7 6.23 6.57 9.14
N VAL A 8 6.03 5.41 9.74
CA VAL A 8 5.79 4.16 9.02
C VAL A 8 4.31 3.84 9.13
N LEU A 9 3.66 3.72 7.98
CA LEU A 9 2.28 3.24 7.90
C LEU A 9 2.35 1.75 7.59
N ASP A 10 2.31 0.93 8.64
CA ASP A 10 2.47 -0.52 8.51
C ASP A 10 1.38 -1.10 7.60
N SER A 11 1.76 -1.96 6.66
CA SER A 11 0.90 -2.61 5.65
C SER A 11 0.14 -1.70 4.66
N VAL A 12 0.35 -0.37 4.66
CA VAL A 12 -0.37 0.57 3.78
C VAL A 12 0.22 0.61 2.37
N GLY A 13 -0.08 -0.42 1.57
CA GLY A 13 0.31 -0.54 0.17
C GLY A 13 -0.57 0.28 -0.80
N ILE A 14 -0.01 0.71 -1.94
CA ILE A 14 -0.68 1.55 -2.94
C ILE A 14 -0.91 0.84 -4.29
N GLY A 15 -0.73 -0.47 -4.32
CA GLY A 15 -0.78 -1.30 -5.52
C GLY A 15 0.24 -2.42 -5.45
N GLU A 16 0.05 -3.40 -6.30
CA GLU A 16 0.94 -4.55 -6.45
C GLU A 16 2.31 -4.15 -7.02
N LEU A 17 3.33 -4.96 -6.69
CA LEU A 17 4.63 -4.87 -7.32
C LEU A 17 4.68 -5.71 -8.61
N PRO A 18 5.65 -5.46 -9.52
CA PRO A 18 5.77 -6.22 -10.76
C PRO A 18 5.96 -7.74 -10.59
N ASP A 19 6.40 -8.18 -9.41
CA ASP A 19 6.64 -9.57 -9.05
C ASP A 19 5.51 -10.20 -8.22
N ALA A 20 4.37 -9.52 -8.06
CA ALA A 20 3.24 -10.00 -7.25
C ALA A 20 2.75 -11.41 -7.62
N ALA A 21 2.85 -11.78 -8.90
CA ALA A 21 2.53 -13.13 -9.38
C ALA A 21 3.38 -14.24 -8.72
N LEU A 22 4.61 -13.94 -8.29
CA LEU A 22 5.48 -14.91 -7.59
C LEU A 22 4.99 -15.19 -6.17
N TYR A 23 4.23 -14.28 -5.58
CA TYR A 23 3.74 -14.34 -4.20
C TYR A 23 2.23 -14.62 -4.12
N GLY A 24 1.54 -14.67 -5.26
CA GLY A 24 0.09 -14.87 -5.31
C GLY A 24 -0.72 -13.61 -4.98
N ASP A 25 -0.10 -12.44 -5.01
CA ASP A 25 -0.72 -11.14 -4.64
C ASP A 25 -1.08 -10.30 -5.87
N GLU A 26 -1.22 -10.93 -7.05
CA GLU A 26 -1.62 -10.26 -8.29
C GLU A 26 -2.99 -9.57 -8.14
N GLY A 27 -3.08 -8.31 -8.55
CA GLY A 27 -4.23 -7.43 -8.39
C GLY A 27 -4.36 -6.76 -7.02
N SER A 28 -3.42 -6.97 -6.08
CA SER A 28 -3.47 -6.35 -4.76
C SER A 28 -3.35 -4.81 -4.83
N ASN A 29 -4.20 -4.11 -4.07
CA ASN A 29 -4.13 -2.65 -3.93
C ASN A 29 -4.84 -2.21 -2.65
N THR A 30 -4.11 -2.12 -1.53
CA THR A 30 -4.70 -1.87 -0.19
C THR A 30 -5.46 -0.55 -0.15
N VAL A 31 -4.79 0.59 -0.38
CA VAL A 31 -5.44 1.91 -0.32
C VAL A 31 -6.52 2.05 -1.40
N GLY A 32 -6.27 1.57 -2.62
CA GLY A 32 -7.25 1.64 -3.70
C GLY A 32 -8.53 0.84 -3.40
N ASN A 33 -8.41 -0.36 -2.82
CA ASN A 33 -9.55 -1.18 -2.44
C ASN A 33 -10.32 -0.60 -1.26
N ILE A 34 -9.62 -0.02 -0.26
CA ILE A 34 -10.26 0.70 0.85
C ILE A 34 -11.04 1.90 0.31
N SER A 35 -10.42 2.76 -0.51
CA SER A 35 -11.09 3.94 -1.09
C SER A 35 -12.34 3.55 -1.88
N LYS A 36 -12.29 2.49 -2.69
CA LYS A 36 -13.48 1.94 -3.38
C LYS A 36 -14.56 1.48 -2.41
N ALA A 37 -14.19 0.83 -1.30
CA ALA A 37 -15.14 0.33 -0.31
C ALA A 37 -15.82 1.46 0.49
N VAL A 38 -15.10 2.57 0.74
CA VAL A 38 -15.62 3.70 1.54
C VAL A 38 -16.17 4.87 0.71
N GLY A 39 -15.93 4.89 -0.60
CA GLY A 39 -16.44 5.92 -1.52
C GLY A 39 -15.56 7.17 -1.65
N GLY A 40 -14.28 7.09 -1.29
CA GLY A 40 -13.34 8.22 -1.31
C GLY A 40 -12.93 8.68 0.08
#